data_AF-A0A952H1Z8-F1
#
_entry.id   AF-A0A952H1Z8-F1
#
_cell.length_a   1.000
_cell.length_b   1.000
_cell.length_c   1.000
_cell.angle_alpha   90.00
_cell.angle_beta   90.00
_cell.angle_gamma   90.00
#
_symmetry.space_group_name_H-M   'P 1'
#
loop_
_entity.id
_entity.type
_entity.pdbx_description
1 polymer ?
#
loop_
_entity_poly.entity_id
_entity_poly.type
_entity_poly.pdbx_seq_one_letter_code
_entity_poly.pdbx_strand_id
1 'polypeptide(L)' 'MSLHSTYEALRHFADSWALMAMTGLFGLLALWPFRPGASTRNEHAARMIFESDDHD' A
#
# COMPACT_ATOMS: atom_id res chain seq x y z
N MET A 1 4.17 -4.66 34.41
CA MET A 1 3.58 -5.60 33.44
C MET A 1 4.56 -6.75 33.26
N SER A 2 4.13 -8.01 33.38
CA SER A 2 5.00 -9.17 33.20
C SER A 2 5.04 -9.56 31.72
N LEU A 3 6.16 -10.12 31.24
CA LEU A 3 6.31 -10.56 29.85
C LEU A 3 5.20 -11.54 29.42
N HIS A 4 4.74 -12.40 30.33
CA HIS A 4 3.64 -13.33 30.11
C HIS A 4 2.33 -12.59 29.78
N SER A 5 1.96 -11.56 30.54
CA SER A 5 0.73 -10.79 30.28
C SER A 5 0.78 -10.04 28.95
N THR A 6 1.95 -9.50 28.58
CA THR A 6 2.13 -8.84 27.28
C THR A 6 2.06 -9.84 26.13
N TYR A 7 2.69 -11.00 26.26
CA TYR A 7 2.64 -12.06 25.25
C TYR A 7 1.22 -12.57 25.02
N GLU A 8 0.47 -12.84 26.10
CA GLU A 8 -0.92 -13.30 26.01
C GLU A 8 -1.80 -12.27 25.30
N ALA A 9 -1.60 -10.98 25.58
CA ALA A 9 -2.33 -9.89 24.90
C ALA A 9 -2.00 -9.81 23.39
N LEU A 10 -0.72 -9.90 23.01
CA LEU A 10 -0.34 -9.96 21.59
C LEU A 10 -0.85 -11.23 20.91
N ARG A 11 -0.82 -12.36 21.61
CA ARG A 11 -1.30 -13.64 21.09
C ARG A 11 -2.80 -13.60 20.83
N HIS A 12 -3.59 -13.08 21.75
CA HIS A 12 -5.02 -12.90 21.52
C HIS A 12 -5.36 -11.89 20.41
N PHE A 13 -4.55 -10.84 20.27
CA PHE A 13 -4.69 -9.92 19.16
C PHE A 13 -4.38 -10.63 17.82
N ALA A 14 -3.30 -11.40 17.77
CA ALA A 14 -2.91 -12.16 16.57
C ALA A 14 -3.92 -13.26 16.23
N ASP A 15 -4.36 -14.07 17.20
CA ASP A 15 -5.34 -15.14 17.03
C ASP A 15 -6.74 -14.62 16.64
N SER A 16 -6.95 -13.30 16.67
CA SER A 16 -8.17 -12.66 16.15
C SER A 16 -8.15 -12.51 14.63
N TRP A 17 -9.16 -11.83 14.08
CA TRP A 17 -9.20 -11.44 12.67
C TRP A 17 -8.07 -10.49 12.24
N ALA A 18 -7.26 -9.97 13.18
CA ALA A 18 -6.16 -9.06 12.88
C ALA A 18 -5.10 -9.68 11.96
N LEU A 19 -4.75 -10.97 12.13
CA LEU A 19 -3.80 -11.64 11.23
C LEU A 19 -4.33 -11.67 9.79
N MET A 20 -5.59 -12.03 9.59
CA MET A 20 -6.23 -12.06 8.27
C MET A 20 -6.28 -10.66 7.64
N ALA A 21 -6.59 -9.63 8.44
CA ALA A 21 -6.60 -8.24 7.99
C ALA A 21 -5.19 -7.75 7.59
N MET A 22 -4.15 -8.08 8.36
CA MET A 22 -2.76 -7.74 8.01
C MET A 22 -2.33 -8.41 6.71
N THR A 23 -2.64 -9.70 6.53
CA THR A 23 -2.32 -10.41 5.28
C THR A 23 -3.07 -9.81 4.10
N GLY A 24 -4.36 -9.47 4.25
CA GLY A 24 -5.15 -8.82 3.21
C GLY A 24 -4.62 -7.43 2.84
N LEU A 25 -4.27 -6.61 3.83
CA LEU A 25 -3.66 -5.29 3.61
C LEU A 25 -2.31 -5.41 2.91
N PHE A 26 -1.46 -6.33 3.37
CA PHE A 26 -0.16 -6.58 2.74
C PHE A 26 -0.35 -7.02 1.28
N GLY A 27 -1.27 -7.95 1.01
CA GLY A 27 -1.63 -8.36 -0.33
C GLY A 27 -2.12 -7.19 -1.19
N LEU A 28 -3.03 -6.36 -0.66
CA LEU A 28 -3.52 -5.17 -1.37
C LEU A 28 -2.39 -4.20 -1.74
N LEU A 29 -1.46 -3.93 -0.82
CA LEU A 29 -0.31 -3.06 -1.08
C LEU A 29 0.68 -3.69 -2.07
N ALA A 30 0.92 -4.99 -1.97
CA ALA A 30 1.78 -5.73 -2.90
C ALA A 30 1.16 -5.82 -4.30
N LEU A 31 -0.17 -5.93 -4.39
CA LEU A 31 -0.91 -5.98 -5.65
C LEU A 31 -1.20 -4.58 -6.22
N TRP A 32 -1.05 -3.52 -5.43
CA TRP A 32 -1.30 -2.14 -5.83
C TRP A 32 -0.58 -1.73 -7.13
N PRO A 33 0.70 -2.11 -7.39
CA PRO A 33 1.39 -1.77 -8.63
C PRO A 33 0.81 -2.46 -9.87
N PHE A 34 0.13 -3.60 -9.70
CA PHE A 34 -0.50 -4.33 -10.79
C PHE A 34 -1.89 -3.78 -11.15
N ARG A 35 -2.42 -2.82 -10.37
CA ARG A 35 -3.69 -2.16 -10.68
C ARG A 35 -3.51 -1.26 -11.92
N PRO A 36 -4.21 -1.50 -13.04
CA PRO A 36 -3.94 -0.90 -14.36
C PRO A 36 -4.31 0.59 -14.51
N GLY A 37 -4.32 1.36 -13.43
CA GLY A 37 -4.73 2.78 -13.42
C GLY A 37 -3.58 3.80 -13.27
N ALA A 38 -2.32 3.36 -13.15
CA ALA A 38 -1.18 4.25 -12.93
C ALA A 38 -0.46 4.68 -14.23
N SER A 39 -0.73 4.01 -15.35
CA SER A 39 -0.09 4.29 -16.64
C SER A 39 -0.42 5.68 -17.17
N THR A 40 -1.69 6.11 -17.08
CA THR A 40 -2.13 7.42 -17.61
C THR A 40 -1.51 8.59 -16.88
N ARG A 41 -1.30 8.48 -15.55
CA ARG A 41 -0.63 9.52 -14.74
C ARG A 41 0.87 9.60 -15.01
N ASN A 42 1.54 8.47 -15.22
CA ASN A 42 2.96 8.47 -15.60
C ASN A 42 3.17 9.03 -17.01
N GLU A 43 2.27 8.70 -17.95
CA GLU A 43 2.35 9.17 -19.33
C GLU A 43 2.11 10.69 -19.44
N HIS A 44 1.18 11.22 -18.64
CA HIS A 44 0.92 12.67 -18.58
C HIS A 44 2.09 13.46 -17.97
N ALA A 45 2.77 12.89 -16.96
CA ALA A 45 3.97 13.49 -16.37
C ALA A 45 5.16 13.47 -17.35
N ALA A 46 5.31 12.42 -18.14
CA ALA A 46 6.37 12.33 -19.16
C ALA A 46 6.19 13.32 -20.31
N ARG A 47 4.95 13.67 -20.66
CA ARG A 47 4.66 14.65 -21.73
C ARG A 47 4.72 16.11 -21.28
N MET A 48 4.71 16.40 -19.97
CA MET A 48 4.69 17.79 -19.47
C MET A 48 5.93 18.61 -19.87
N ILE A 49 7.07 17.94 -20.09
CA ILE A 49 8.31 18.60 -20.55
C ILE A 49 8.20 19.11 -21.99
N PHE A 50 7.39 18.46 -22.83
CA PHE A 50 7.25 18.83 -24.25
C PHE A 50 6.15 19.85 -24.51
N GLU A 51 5.23 20.03 -23.56
CA GLU A 51 4.11 20.99 -23.71
C GLU A 51 4.49 22.42 -23.31
N SER A 52 5.74 22.63 -22.86
CA SER A 52 6.23 23.96 -22.43
C SER A 52 6.83 24.80 -23.56
N ASP A 53 7.05 24.22 -24.75
CA ASP A 53 7.82 24.85 -25.85
C ASP A 53 6.93 25.40 -27.00
N ASP A 54 5.61 25.30 -26.89
CA ASP A 54 4.63 25.83 -27.86
C ASP A 54 4.16 27.26 -27.45
N HIS A 55 5.11 28.15 -27.14
CA HIS A 55 4.84 29.60 -27.06
C HIS A 55 5.62 30.32 -28.18
N ASP A 56 5.00 30.36 -29.36
CA ASP A 56 5.25 31.33 -30.42
C ASP A 56 4.11 32.39 -30.40
#